data_AF-A0A1W9UD52-F1
#
_entry.id   AF-A0A1W9UD52-F1
#
_cell.length_a   1.000
_cell.length_b   1.000
_cell.length_c   1.000
_cell.angle_alpha   90.00
_cell.angle_beta   90.00
_cell.angle_gamma   90.00
#
_symmetry.space_group_name_H-M   'P 1'
#
loop_
_entity.id
_entity.type
_entity.pdbx_description
1 polymer ?
#
loop_
_entity_poly.entity_id
_entity_poly.type
_entity_poly.pdbx_seq_one_letter_code
_entity_poly.pdbx_strand_id
1 'polypeptide(L)'
;MSNLILGVGEFGASKTPGDIVKTFALGSCVAVIFMCPKTRTVGMVHVALPESKINPDKVKTRPGYFADTGIPALLKLMAGMGCDPKGRGFIVKLAGGAKIMDPNNTFNIGKRNALSIKKVLWKYGLGSVAEDLGATHSRTVSVAVSTGEIILSSPGRSDWKL
;
A
#
# COMPACT_ATOMS: atom_id res chain seq x y z
N MET A 1 -18.95 10.74 -5.54
CA MET A 1 -18.20 9.49 -5.79
C MET A 1 -17.03 9.85 -6.68
N SER A 2 -15.82 9.79 -6.13
CA SER A 2 -14.59 10.07 -6.87
C SER A 2 -13.61 8.91 -6.74
N ASN A 3 -12.79 8.70 -7.78
CA ASN A 3 -11.73 7.70 -7.76
C ASN A 3 -10.42 8.41 -7.37
N LEU A 4 -9.89 8.13 -6.18
CA LEU A 4 -8.55 8.53 -5.79
C LEU A 4 -7.55 7.53 -6.37
N ILE A 5 -7.01 7.85 -7.54
CA ILE A 5 -6.02 7.03 -8.23
C ILE A 5 -4.63 7.39 -7.71
N LEU A 6 -3.89 6.38 -7.25
CA LEU A 6 -2.53 6.52 -6.74
C LEU A 6 -1.55 5.84 -7.70
N GLY A 7 -0.64 6.63 -8.28
CA GLY A 7 0.47 6.14 -9.08
C GLY A 7 1.63 5.59 -8.24
N VAL A 8 2.70 5.20 -8.92
CA VAL A 8 3.89 4.63 -8.29
C VAL A 8 4.55 5.63 -7.35
N GLY A 9 4.71 5.26 -6.08
CA GLY A 9 5.27 6.12 -5.06
C GLY A 9 4.36 7.23 -4.57
N GLU A 10 3.08 7.20 -4.94
CA GLU A 10 2.07 8.09 -4.41
C GLU A 10 1.36 7.45 -3.22
N PHE A 11 0.80 8.31 -2.39
CA PHE A 11 0.00 7.92 -1.25
C PHE A 11 -1.13 8.92 -1.10
N GLY A 12 -2.25 8.46 -0.53
CA GLY A 12 -3.41 9.30 -0.33
C GLY A 12 -4.40 8.63 0.62
N ALA A 13 -5.37 9.41 1.06
CA ALA A 13 -6.43 8.91 1.93
C ALA A 13 -7.75 9.63 1.63
N SER A 14 -8.86 8.92 1.80
CA SER A 14 -10.21 9.47 1.74
C SER A 14 -11.03 8.99 2.94
N LYS A 15 -11.92 9.86 3.41
CA LYS A 15 -12.94 9.57 4.43
C LYS A 15 -14.36 9.77 3.89
N THR A 16 -14.48 10.02 2.59
CA THR A 16 -15.77 10.31 1.94
C THR A 16 -16.43 9.00 1.52
N PRO A 17 -17.63 8.69 2.05
CA PRO A 17 -18.36 7.50 1.63
C PRO A 17 -18.63 7.51 0.11
N GLY A 18 -18.43 6.36 -0.55
CA GLY A 18 -18.61 6.21 -1.98
C GLY A 18 -17.40 6.59 -2.84
N ASP A 19 -16.29 7.05 -2.24
CA ASP A 19 -15.01 7.12 -2.94
C ASP A 19 -14.36 5.74 -3.06
N ILE A 20 -13.56 5.56 -4.11
CA ILE A 20 -12.68 4.40 -4.28
C ILE A 20 -11.24 4.87 -4.26
N VAL A 21 -10.40 4.27 -3.41
CA VAL A 21 -8.94 4.46 -3.47
C VAL A 21 -8.35 3.34 -4.31
N LYS A 22 -7.65 3.68 -5.40
CA LYS A 22 -7.23 2.71 -6.41
C LYS A 22 -5.77 2.85 -6.79
N THR A 23 -5.08 1.73 -6.99
CA THR A 23 -3.76 1.70 -7.61
C THR A 23 -3.64 0.55 -8.58
N PHE A 24 -2.89 0.74 -9.66
CA PHE A 24 -2.86 -0.16 -10.80
C PHE A 24 -1.55 -0.95 -10.87
N ALA A 25 -1.64 -2.14 -11.45
CA ALA A 25 -0.50 -2.92 -11.95
C ALA A 25 0.66 -3.07 -10.95
N LEU A 26 0.35 -3.44 -9.70
CA LEU A 26 1.36 -3.82 -8.70
C LEU A 26 2.06 -5.09 -9.16
N GLY A 27 3.22 -4.90 -9.80
CA GLY A 27 4.21 -5.94 -10.06
C GLY A 27 4.99 -6.25 -8.80
N SER A 28 6.30 -5.96 -8.80
CA SER A 28 7.14 -6.06 -7.60
C SER A 28 6.80 -5.00 -6.53
N CYS A 29 6.03 -3.97 -6.88
CA CYS A 29 5.54 -2.96 -5.96
C CYS A 29 4.48 -3.54 -5.01
N VAL A 30 4.30 -2.91 -3.84
CA VAL A 30 3.33 -3.35 -2.83
C VAL A 30 2.47 -2.17 -2.40
N ALA A 31 1.16 -2.36 -2.39
CA ALA A 31 0.23 -1.45 -1.76
C ALA A 31 0.14 -1.74 -0.26
N VAL A 32 0.29 -0.71 0.56
CA VAL A 32 -0.01 -0.76 1.99
C VAL A 32 -1.32 -0.02 2.20
N ILE A 33 -2.35 -0.75 2.62
CA ILE A 33 -3.68 -0.21 2.88
C ILE A 33 -3.87 -0.07 4.40
N PHE A 34 -4.24 1.13 4.83
CA PHE A 34 -4.65 1.45 6.18
C PHE A 34 -6.13 1.80 6.23
N MET A 35 -6.85 1.19 7.15
CA MET A 35 -8.22 1.56 7.46
C MET A 35 -8.29 2.01 8.92
N CYS A 36 -8.79 3.22 9.17
CA CYS A 36 -9.05 3.73 10.51
C CYS A 36 -10.55 3.60 10.82
N PRO A 37 -10.99 2.63 11.64
CA PRO A 37 -12.41 2.41 11.92
C PRO A 37 -13.07 3.61 12.60
N LYS A 38 -12.31 4.32 13.46
CA LYS A 38 -12.79 5.47 14.24
C LYS A 38 -13.33 6.60 13.35
N THR A 39 -12.60 6.90 12.26
CA THR A 39 -12.94 8.01 11.34
C THR A 39 -13.51 7.52 10.01
N ARG A 40 -13.55 6.20 9.78
CA ARG A 40 -13.85 5.56 8.50
C ARG A 40 -12.95 6.07 7.36
N THR A 41 -11.70 6.41 7.69
CA THR A 41 -10.70 6.83 6.70
C THR A 41 -10.02 5.60 6.11
N VAL A 42 -9.91 5.55 4.79
CA VAL A 42 -9.06 4.62 4.06
C VAL A 42 -7.86 5.36 3.51
N GLY A 43 -6.67 4.90 3.82
CA GLY A 43 -5.41 5.36 3.25
C GLY A 43 -4.70 4.25 2.49
N MET A 44 -4.00 4.60 1.42
CA MET A 44 -3.16 3.66 0.68
C MET A 44 -1.85 4.35 0.24
N VAL A 45 -0.76 3.60 0.24
CA VAL A 45 0.53 3.99 -0.37
C VAL A 45 1.00 2.91 -1.33
N HIS A 46 1.45 3.32 -2.51
CA HIS A 46 2.07 2.45 -3.50
C HIS A 46 3.59 2.46 -3.33
N VAL A 47 4.13 1.47 -2.64
CA VAL A 47 5.56 1.36 -2.37
C VAL A 47 6.27 0.63 -3.51
N ALA A 48 7.29 1.26 -4.08
CA ALA A 48 8.06 0.71 -5.20
C ALA A 48 9.40 0.09 -4.77
N LEU A 49 10.04 0.65 -3.74
CA LEU A 49 11.35 0.23 -3.25
C LEU A 49 11.36 0.02 -1.73
N PRO A 50 12.30 -0.81 -1.22
CA PRO A 50 12.27 -1.20 0.17
C PRO A 50 12.76 -0.08 1.11
N GLU A 51 13.79 0.70 0.72
CA GLU A 51 14.44 1.67 1.61
C GLU A 51 14.87 2.93 0.86
N SER A 52 14.66 4.09 1.48
CA SER A 52 15.01 5.42 0.95
C SER A 52 16.49 5.62 0.66
N LYS A 53 17.37 4.92 1.37
CA LYS A 53 18.83 4.96 1.17
C LYS A 53 19.26 4.58 -0.25
N ILE A 54 18.40 3.89 -1.00
CA ILE A 54 18.64 3.53 -2.41
C ILE A 54 18.67 4.78 -3.30
N ASN A 55 17.85 5.79 -2.99
CA ASN A 55 17.82 7.05 -3.74
C ASN A 55 17.32 8.19 -2.83
N PRO A 56 18.23 8.84 -2.09
CA PRO A 56 17.88 9.86 -1.10
C PRO A 56 17.27 11.13 -1.72
N ASP A 57 17.67 11.49 -2.94
CA ASP A 57 17.14 12.68 -3.63
C ASP A 57 15.63 12.56 -3.93
N LYS A 58 15.18 11.34 -4.27
CA LYS A 58 13.77 11.05 -4.57
C LYS A 58 12.87 11.09 -3.33
N VAL A 59 13.42 11.06 -2.11
CA VAL A 59 12.64 11.11 -0.86
C VAL A 59 11.86 12.41 -0.71
N LYS A 60 12.47 13.54 -1.08
CA LYS A 60 11.86 14.87 -0.89
C LYS A 60 10.66 15.08 -1.80
N THR A 61 10.67 14.47 -2.99
CA THR A 61 9.63 14.67 -4.02
C THR A 61 8.59 13.55 -4.03
N ARG A 62 8.98 12.31 -3.70
CA ARG A 62 8.09 11.13 -3.73
C ARG A 62 8.34 10.22 -2.52
N PRO A 63 7.96 10.63 -1.30
CA PRO A 63 8.19 9.82 -0.11
C PRO A 63 7.44 8.49 -0.14
N GLY A 64 6.30 8.38 -0.85
CA GLY A 64 5.57 7.11 -1.03
C GLY A 64 6.35 6.04 -1.81
N TYR A 65 7.42 6.42 -2.51
CA TYR A 65 8.21 5.50 -3.33
C TYR A 65 8.94 4.43 -2.50
N PHE A 66 9.23 4.72 -1.22
CA PHE A 66 9.96 3.83 -0.32
C PHE A 66 9.11 3.44 0.90
N ALA A 67 9.31 2.24 1.43
CA ALA A 67 8.55 1.75 2.58
C ALA A 67 8.76 2.62 3.83
N ASP A 68 10.01 2.98 4.10
CA ASP A 68 10.44 3.70 5.31
C ASP A 68 10.05 5.18 5.32
N THR A 69 9.72 5.77 4.17
CA THR A 69 9.25 7.16 4.07
C THR A 69 7.77 7.25 3.73
N GLY A 70 7.24 6.30 2.97
CA GLY A 70 5.87 6.30 2.48
C GLY A 70 4.86 5.96 3.57
N ILE A 71 5.15 4.96 4.40
CA ILE A 71 4.28 4.59 5.53
C ILE A 71 4.19 5.75 6.54
N PRO A 72 5.29 6.36 7.02
CA PRO A 72 5.19 7.53 7.89
C PRO A 72 4.47 8.72 7.26
N ALA A 73 4.69 8.98 5.97
CA ALA A 73 4.01 10.07 5.26
C ALA A 73 2.49 9.85 5.20
N LEU A 74 2.04 8.61 4.93
CA LEU A 74 0.64 8.26 4.93
C LEU A 74 0.01 8.34 6.33
N LEU A 75 0.70 7.85 7.37
CA LEU A 75 0.22 7.98 8.75
C LEU A 75 0.06 9.45 9.15
N LYS A 76 1.01 10.32 8.77
CA LYS A 76 0.93 11.76 9.01
C LYS A 76 -0.26 12.39 8.28
N LEU A 77 -0.51 12.02 7.02
CA LEU A 77 -1.67 12.48 6.26
C LEU A 77 -2.98 12.07 6.95
N MET A 78 -3.11 10.80 7.32
CA MET A 78 -4.30 10.27 7.99
C MET A 78 -4.52 10.89 9.38
N ALA A 79 -3.44 11.21 10.10
CA ALA A 79 -3.51 11.94 11.37
C ALA A 79 -4.16 13.31 11.21
N GLY A 80 -3.83 14.04 10.13
CA GLY A 80 -4.49 15.30 9.77
C GLY A 80 -5.99 15.14 9.46
N MET A 81 -6.46 13.92 9.21
CA MET A 81 -7.87 13.58 9.02
C MET A 81 -8.57 13.10 10.30
N GLY A 82 -7.90 13.17 11.46
CA GLY A 82 -8.42 12.78 12.77
C GLY A 82 -8.09 11.35 13.19
N CYS A 83 -7.24 10.65 12.43
CA CYS A 83 -6.79 9.29 12.79
C CYS A 83 -5.67 9.34 13.84
N ASP A 84 -5.37 8.19 14.47
CA ASP A 84 -4.23 8.09 15.39
C ASP A 84 -2.89 8.30 14.66
N PRO A 85 -1.99 9.18 15.13
CA PRO A 85 -0.72 9.47 14.46
C PRO A 85 0.25 8.29 14.36
N LYS A 86 0.11 7.27 15.21
CA LYS A 86 0.91 6.04 15.18
C LYS A 86 0.16 4.88 14.53
N GLY A 87 -1.06 5.11 14.04
CA GLY A 87 -1.92 4.08 13.45
C GLY A 87 -2.56 3.15 14.47
N ARG A 88 -2.61 3.50 15.76
CA ARG A 88 -3.22 2.63 16.79
C ARG A 88 -4.70 2.35 16.44
N GLY A 89 -5.05 1.06 16.40
CA GLY A 89 -6.38 0.60 16.01
C GLY A 89 -6.65 0.59 14.51
N PHE A 90 -5.62 0.80 13.67
CA PHE A 90 -5.76 0.64 12.23
C PHE A 90 -5.83 -0.83 11.85
N ILE A 91 -6.63 -1.13 10.84
CA ILE A 91 -6.59 -2.40 10.13
C ILE A 91 -5.62 -2.22 8.96
N VAL A 92 -4.61 -3.08 8.88
CA VAL A 92 -3.59 -3.04 7.83
C VAL A 92 -3.74 -4.23 6.91
N LYS A 93 -3.76 -4.00 5.59
CA LYS A 93 -3.76 -5.05 4.57
C LYS A 93 -2.72 -4.76 3.51
N LEU A 94 -2.15 -5.81 2.92
CA LEU A 94 -1.08 -5.69 1.91
C LEU A 94 -1.46 -6.42 0.62
N ALA A 95 -1.12 -5.84 -0.53
CA ALA A 95 -1.31 -6.48 -1.83
C ALA A 95 -0.15 -6.16 -2.80
N GLY A 96 0.23 -7.11 -3.66
CA GLY A 96 1.25 -6.92 -4.70
C GLY A 96 2.50 -7.79 -4.52
N GLY A 97 3.69 -7.25 -4.75
CA GLY A 97 4.96 -7.94 -4.50
C GLY A 97 5.22 -9.14 -5.42
N ALA A 98 4.65 -9.14 -6.62
CA ALA A 98 4.82 -10.18 -7.62
C ALA A 98 6.25 -10.30 -8.13
N LYS A 99 6.60 -11.52 -8.54
CA LYS A 99 7.87 -11.88 -9.17
C LYS A 99 7.74 -11.74 -10.69
N ILE A 100 7.78 -10.51 -11.19
CA ILE A 100 7.73 -10.23 -12.63
C ILE A 100 9.16 -10.10 -13.15
N MET A 101 9.55 -10.98 -14.10
CA MET A 101 10.89 -11.08 -14.71
C MET A 101 12.07 -11.26 -13.73
N ASP A 102 12.23 -12.48 -13.20
CA ASP A 102 13.50 -12.91 -12.59
C ASP A 102 13.79 -14.39 -12.88
N PRO A 103 14.36 -14.73 -14.06
CA PRO A 103 14.70 -16.11 -14.42
C PRO A 103 15.72 -16.77 -13.47
N ASN A 104 16.56 -15.96 -12.81
CA ASN A 104 17.66 -16.44 -11.95
C ASN A 104 17.36 -16.26 -10.45
N ASN A 105 16.16 -15.81 -10.07
CA ASN A 105 15.71 -15.58 -8.70
C ASN A 105 16.71 -14.74 -7.85
N THR A 106 17.56 -13.94 -8.50
CA THR A 106 18.71 -13.26 -7.87
C THR A 106 18.30 -11.91 -7.28
N PHE A 107 17.19 -11.32 -7.75
CA PHE A 107 16.71 -10.01 -7.31
C PHE A 107 15.20 -10.03 -7.08
N ASN A 108 14.77 -10.68 -6.00
CA ASN A 108 13.37 -10.70 -5.60
C ASN A 108 12.93 -9.37 -4.94
N ILE A 109 12.79 -8.33 -5.76
CA ILE A 109 12.42 -6.97 -5.33
C ILE A 109 11.07 -7.00 -4.59
N GLY A 110 10.10 -7.76 -5.07
CA GLY A 110 8.79 -7.90 -4.42
C GLY A 110 8.88 -8.44 -2.99
N LYS A 111 9.68 -9.49 -2.77
CA LYS A 111 9.95 -10.03 -1.43
C LYS A 111 10.66 -9.01 -0.53
N ARG A 112 11.63 -8.24 -1.07
CA ARG A 112 12.34 -7.20 -0.32
C ARG A 112 11.41 -6.06 0.08
N ASN A 113 10.55 -5.61 -0.84
CA ASN A 113 9.54 -4.58 -0.58
C ASN A 113 8.60 -5.02 0.54
N ALA A 114 8.01 -6.22 0.42
CA ALA A 114 7.14 -6.77 1.45
C ALA A 114 7.83 -6.88 2.82
N LEU A 115 9.07 -7.37 2.86
CA LEU A 115 9.82 -7.50 4.11
C LEU A 115 10.11 -6.13 4.75
N SER A 116 10.51 -5.14 3.94
CA SER A 116 10.78 -3.79 4.45
C SER A 116 9.51 -3.12 4.97
N ILE A 117 8.39 -3.26 4.26
CA ILE A 117 7.08 -2.78 4.70
C ILE A 117 6.72 -3.38 6.06
N LYS A 118 6.82 -4.70 6.22
CA LYS A 118 6.54 -5.35 7.52
C LYS A 118 7.47 -4.86 8.62
N LYS A 119 8.76 -4.68 8.32
CA LYS A 119 9.74 -4.12 9.27
C LYS A 119 9.36 -2.70 9.70
N VAL A 120 8.89 -1.87 8.77
CA VAL A 120 8.45 -0.50 9.08
C VAL A 120 7.16 -0.52 9.90
N LEU A 121 6.16 -1.31 9.51
CA LEU A 121 4.91 -1.48 10.27
C LEU A 121 5.19 -1.91 11.71
N TRP A 122 6.12 -2.84 11.92
CA TRP A 122 6.48 -3.34 13.24
C TRP A 122 7.06 -2.25 14.15
N LYS A 123 7.82 -1.27 13.60
CA LYS A 123 8.31 -0.11 14.36
C LYS A 123 7.18 0.78 14.89
N TYR A 124 6.00 0.75 14.25
CA TYR A 124 4.79 1.43 14.71
C TYR A 124 3.90 0.55 15.58
N GLY A 125 4.30 -0.69 15.87
CA GLY A 125 3.46 -1.68 16.56
C GLY A 125 2.29 -2.15 15.71
N LEU A 126 2.40 -2.06 14.37
CA LEU A 126 1.37 -2.46 13.43
C LEU A 126 1.74 -3.78 12.75
N GLY A 127 0.72 -4.56 12.41
CA GLY A 127 0.83 -5.79 11.64
C GLY A 127 -0.32 -5.90 10.65
N SER A 128 -0.05 -6.52 9.51
CA SER A 128 -1.05 -6.86 8.50
C SER A 128 -1.95 -7.98 8.99
N VAL A 129 -3.27 -7.78 8.86
CA VAL A 129 -4.26 -8.81 9.19
C VAL A 129 -4.60 -9.69 7.99
N ALA A 130 -4.31 -9.21 6.77
CA ALA A 130 -4.48 -9.96 5.53
C ALA A 130 -3.45 -9.49 4.49
N GLU A 131 -2.99 -10.43 3.65
CA GLU A 131 -1.93 -10.19 2.67
C GLU A 131 -2.18 -11.01 1.39
N ASP A 132 -2.12 -10.35 0.24
CA ASP A 132 -2.02 -10.99 -1.07
C ASP A 132 -0.71 -10.59 -1.74
N LEU A 133 0.35 -11.29 -1.36
CA LEU A 133 1.72 -10.97 -1.76
C LEU A 133 2.32 -12.05 -2.66
N GLY A 134 3.25 -11.68 -3.54
CA GLY A 134 3.98 -12.62 -4.38
C GLY A 134 3.21 -12.96 -5.67
N ALA A 135 3.24 -14.24 -6.05
CA ALA A 135 2.81 -14.75 -7.36
C ALA A 135 3.63 -14.22 -8.55
N THR A 136 3.23 -14.58 -9.76
CA THR A 136 3.91 -14.26 -11.03
C THR A 136 3.12 -13.29 -11.91
N HIS A 137 2.05 -12.69 -11.38
CA HIS A 137 1.17 -11.76 -12.10
C HIS A 137 0.99 -10.47 -11.30
N SER A 138 0.75 -9.36 -12.00
CA SER A 138 0.47 -8.07 -11.37
C SER A 138 -0.97 -8.00 -10.87
N ARG A 139 -1.24 -7.07 -9.95
CA ARG A 139 -2.58 -6.84 -9.39
C ARG A 139 -2.94 -5.37 -9.36
N THR A 140 -4.20 -5.05 -9.64
CA THR A 140 -4.79 -3.74 -9.37
C THR A 140 -5.57 -3.86 -8.06
N VAL A 141 -5.42 -2.86 -7.19
CA VAL A 141 -6.11 -2.80 -5.89
C VAL A 141 -7.14 -1.69 -5.95
N SER A 142 -8.39 -2.00 -5.61
CA SER A 142 -9.46 -1.03 -5.43
C SER A 142 -10.03 -1.18 -4.04
N VAL A 143 -10.10 -0.08 -3.28
CA VAL A 143 -10.65 -0.07 -1.92
C VAL A 143 -11.86 0.85 -1.85
N ALA A 144 -13.02 0.30 -1.49
CA ALA A 144 -14.22 1.09 -1.27
C ALA A 144 -14.18 1.76 0.11
N VAL A 145 -14.26 3.09 0.17
CA VAL A 145 -14.16 3.83 1.44
C VAL A 145 -15.36 3.56 2.36
N SER A 146 -16.54 3.33 1.80
CA SER A 146 -17.76 3.07 2.55
C SER A 146 -17.74 1.76 3.35
N THR A 147 -17.12 0.72 2.80
CA THR A 147 -17.14 -0.64 3.36
C THR A 147 -15.79 -1.12 3.83
N GLY A 148 -14.69 -0.51 3.37
CA GLY A 148 -13.34 -1.04 3.53
C GLY A 148 -13.07 -2.28 2.66
N GLU A 149 -13.98 -2.65 1.77
CA GLU A 149 -13.82 -3.82 0.91
C GLU A 149 -12.68 -3.58 -0.09
N ILE A 150 -11.80 -4.58 -0.21
CA ILE A 150 -10.66 -4.56 -1.12
C ILE A 150 -10.90 -5.58 -2.23
N ILE A 151 -10.97 -5.08 -3.47
CA ILE A 151 -11.04 -5.88 -4.67
C ILE A 151 -9.69 -5.87 -5.38
N LEU A 152 -9.19 -7.06 -5.64
CA LEU A 152 -7.98 -7.32 -6.41
C LEU A 152 -8.38 -7.81 -7.80
N SER A 153 -7.72 -7.29 -8.82
CA SER A 153 -7.92 -7.72 -10.21
C SER A 153 -6.60 -7.89 -10.95
N SER A 154 -6.57 -8.80 -11.92
CA SER A 154 -5.39 -9.09 -12.73
C SER A 154 -5.81 -9.48 -14.15
N PRO A 155 -5.09 -9.07 -15.21
CA PRO A 155 -5.45 -9.44 -16.58
C PRO A 155 -5.59 -10.96 -16.75
N GLY A 156 -6.69 -11.39 -17.36
CA GLY A 156 -6.97 -12.82 -17.59
C GLY A 156 -7.43 -13.60 -16.36
N ARG A 157 -7.85 -12.92 -15.29
CA ARG A 157 -8.39 -13.53 -14.06
C ARG A 157 -9.68 -12.87 -13.63
N SER A 158 -10.54 -13.62 -12.96
CA SER A 158 -11.69 -13.06 -12.22
C SER A 158 -11.19 -12.24 -11.03
N ASP A 159 -11.92 -11.18 -10.71
CA ASP A 159 -11.65 -10.36 -9.52
C ASP A 159 -11.83 -11.18 -8.23
N TRP A 160 -11.07 -10.85 -7.19
CA TRP A 160 -11.15 -11.52 -5.89
C TRP A 160 -11.01 -10.55 -4.71
N LYS A 161 -11.45 -10.97 -3.53
CA LYS A 161 -11.42 -10.18 -2.30
C LYS A 161 -10.18 -10.50 -1.47
N LEU A 162 -9.66 -9.47 -0.80
CA LEU A 162 -8.58 -9.55 0.21
C LEU A 162 -9.12 -9.33 1.63
#